data_AF-A0A6J4TCC1-F1
#
_entry.id   AF-A0A6J4TCC1-F1
#
_cell.length_a   1.000
_cell.length_b   1.000
_cell.length_c   1.000
_cell.angle_alpha   90.00
_cell.angle_beta   90.00
_cell.angle_gamma   90.00
#
_symmetry.space_group_name_H-M   'P 1'
#
loop_
_entity.id
_entity.type
_entity.pdbx_description
1 polymer ?
#
loop_
_entity_poly.entity_id
_entity_poly.type
_entity_poly.pdbx_seq_one_letter_code
_entity_poly.pdbx_strand_id
1 'polypeptide(L)'
;MKMVSRLVDKPWGQVGIAHRTEACLPDRRVGEVCFEHPSTTDLPVLIKYLYTSEKLSIQVHPDNRQAQQLGHASGKDEMWIVLDAEPGATIGLGLKREAGTQELSRAVLDGSIEQLVDWRPVQRGDVIYNSAGTIHAAGAGLVLLEVQQAIDLTYRLYDYGRPRELHLTQGLAVANGKPHFDPRDCNVADGRSRVLADGPYFGAAWCVGGLPAGIPLTAHHWQVVIVEGEAE
;
A
#
# COMPACT_ATOMS: atom_id res chain seq x y z
N MET A 1 -23.49 3.69 4.88
CA MET A 1 -23.28 2.67 5.93
C MET A 1 -21.88 2.84 6.49
N LYS A 2 -21.66 2.72 7.81
CA LYS A 2 -20.33 2.81 8.41
C LYS A 2 -19.62 1.45 8.35
N MET A 3 -18.36 1.45 7.93
CA MET A 3 -17.50 0.27 7.88
C MET A 3 -17.03 -0.15 9.27
N VAL A 4 -16.72 -1.44 9.46
CA VAL A 4 -16.09 -1.95 10.69
C VAL A 4 -14.58 -1.85 10.55
N SER A 5 -13.90 -1.43 11.62
CA SER A 5 -12.44 -1.42 11.68
C SER A 5 -11.93 -2.72 12.31
N ARG A 6 -11.04 -3.42 11.62
CA ARG A 6 -10.32 -4.58 12.15
C ARG A 6 -8.85 -4.26 12.31
N LEU A 7 -8.35 -4.31 13.54
CA LEU A 7 -6.95 -4.06 13.88
C LEU A 7 -6.13 -5.35 13.70
N VAL A 8 -4.99 -5.24 13.03
CA VAL A 8 -4.08 -6.37 12.78
C VAL A 8 -2.69 -6.04 13.30
N ASP A 9 -2.21 -6.89 14.20
CA ASP A 9 -0.87 -6.77 14.75
C ASP A 9 0.16 -7.24 13.72
N LYS A 10 1.28 -6.51 13.60
CA LYS A 10 2.36 -6.81 12.65
C LYS A 10 3.71 -6.61 13.34
N PRO A 11 4.75 -7.36 12.95
CA PRO A 11 6.09 -7.21 13.53
C PRO A 11 6.68 -5.81 13.31
N TRP A 12 6.23 -5.10 12.28
CA TRP A 12 6.62 -3.73 11.94
C TRP A 12 5.62 -2.67 12.45
N GLY A 13 4.58 -3.07 13.20
CA GLY A 13 3.51 -2.19 13.65
C GLY A 13 3.95 -1.19 14.72
N GLN A 14 3.22 -0.09 14.86
CA GLN A 14 3.44 0.92 15.91
C GLN A 14 2.68 0.57 17.20
N VAL A 15 3.20 1.03 18.33
CA VAL A 15 2.54 0.94 19.64
C VAL A 15 1.84 2.25 19.98
N GLY A 16 0.79 2.19 20.81
CA GLY A 16 0.13 3.40 21.28
C GLY A 16 -0.60 4.20 20.19
N ILE A 17 -1.01 3.55 19.11
CA ILE A 17 -1.74 4.21 18.03
C ILE A 17 -3.05 4.82 18.58
N ALA A 18 -3.28 6.09 18.28
CA ALA A 18 -4.54 6.77 18.53
C ALA A 18 -5.35 6.81 17.22
N HIS A 19 -5.84 5.66 16.77
CA HIS A 19 -6.78 5.64 15.65
C HIS A 19 -8.18 6.02 16.16
N ARG A 20 -8.91 6.81 15.35
CA ARG A 20 -10.13 7.59 15.64
C ARG A 20 -11.31 6.87 16.34
N THR A 21 -11.19 5.62 16.75
CA THR A 21 -12.26 4.79 17.29
C THR A 21 -11.90 3.99 18.53
N GLU A 22 -10.64 3.91 18.97
CA GLU A 22 -10.27 3.12 20.15
C GLU A 22 -9.27 3.87 21.06
N ALA A 23 -9.39 3.65 22.37
CA ALA A 23 -8.44 4.14 23.35
C ALA A 23 -7.02 3.69 22.98
N CYS A 24 -6.00 4.50 23.31
CA CYS A 24 -4.59 4.15 23.13
C CYS A 24 -4.35 2.68 23.52
N LEU A 25 -3.83 1.88 22.59
CA LEU A 25 -3.49 0.47 22.80
C LEU A 25 -1.98 0.35 23.06
N PRO A 26 -1.51 0.56 24.30
CA PRO A 26 -0.08 0.67 24.60
C PRO A 26 0.70 -0.62 24.32
N ASP A 27 0.06 -1.78 24.47
CA ASP A 27 0.73 -3.10 24.43
C ASP A 27 0.62 -3.82 23.08
N ARG A 28 -0.04 -3.21 22.07
CA ARG A 28 -0.24 -3.83 20.75
C ARG A 28 0.59 -3.14 19.68
N ARG A 29 1.39 -3.92 18.94
CA ARG A 29 2.08 -3.45 17.73
C ARG A 29 1.14 -3.53 16.53
N VAL A 30 0.19 -2.60 16.47
CA VAL A 30 -0.79 -2.55 15.37
C VAL A 30 -0.07 -2.08 14.11
N GLY A 31 -0.10 -2.91 13.07
CA GLY A 31 0.44 -2.54 11.76
C GLY A 31 -0.63 -2.12 10.77
N GLU A 32 -1.81 -2.74 10.83
CA GLU A 32 -2.88 -2.49 9.88
C GLU A 32 -4.20 -2.21 10.59
N VAL A 33 -4.98 -1.27 10.06
CA VAL A 33 -6.41 -1.12 10.39
C VAL A 33 -7.20 -1.26 9.10
N CYS A 34 -7.87 -2.40 8.92
CA CYS A 34 -8.63 -2.72 7.73
C CYS A 34 -10.08 -2.25 7.87
N PHE A 35 -10.65 -1.64 6.82
CA PHE A 35 -12.07 -1.30 6.76
C PHE A 35 -12.85 -2.39 6.04
N GLU A 36 -13.77 -3.03 6.76
CA GLU A 36 -14.50 -4.21 6.29
C GLU A 36 -16.02 -3.99 6.32
N HIS A 37 -16.70 -4.68 5.40
CA HIS A 37 -18.16 -4.65 5.33
C HIS A 37 -18.74 -5.44 6.54
N PRO A 38 -19.69 -4.88 7.31
CA PRO A 38 -20.23 -5.56 8.50
C PRO A 38 -20.88 -6.93 8.20
N SER A 39 -21.44 -7.11 7.00
CA SER A 39 -22.13 -8.34 6.58
C SER A 39 -21.32 -9.20 5.59
N THR A 40 -19.99 -9.13 5.63
CA THR A 40 -19.07 -9.97 4.83
C THR A 40 -19.31 -9.94 3.32
N THR A 41 -19.85 -8.84 2.78
CA THR A 41 -19.99 -8.65 1.34
C THR A 41 -18.63 -8.31 0.74
N ASP A 42 -18.26 -8.99 -0.34
CA ASP A 42 -17.04 -8.69 -1.08
C ASP A 42 -17.10 -7.28 -1.64
N LEU A 43 -16.26 -6.39 -1.11
CA LEU A 43 -16.04 -5.08 -1.67
C LEU A 43 -15.01 -5.18 -2.79
N PRO A 44 -15.13 -4.41 -3.87
CA PRO A 44 -14.14 -4.44 -4.96
C PRO A 44 -12.77 -3.85 -4.53
N VAL A 45 -12.78 -3.04 -3.48
CA VAL A 45 -11.62 -2.30 -2.96
C VAL A 45 -11.52 -2.52 -1.46
N LEU A 46 -10.29 -2.72 -0.98
CA LEU A 46 -9.94 -2.75 0.43
C LEU A 46 -9.13 -1.50 0.77
N ILE A 47 -9.56 -0.79 1.81
CA ILE A 47 -8.84 0.37 2.34
C ILE A 47 -8.27 0.02 3.71
N LYS A 48 -7.02 0.41 3.95
CA LYS A 48 -6.34 0.18 5.23
C LYS A 48 -5.56 1.42 5.67
N TYR A 49 -5.44 1.60 6.98
CA TYR A 49 -4.30 2.34 7.52
C TYR A 49 -3.13 1.38 7.71
N LEU A 50 -1.92 1.85 7.38
CA LEU A 50 -0.66 1.20 7.75
C LEU A 50 0.09 2.08 8.76
N TYR A 51 0.51 1.50 9.87
CA TYR A 51 1.32 2.15 10.90
C TYR A 51 2.67 1.46 10.99
N THR A 52 3.74 2.15 10.59
CA THR A 52 5.07 1.51 10.47
C THR A 52 6.04 2.06 11.51
N SER A 53 6.57 1.20 12.38
CA SER A 53 7.71 1.49 13.26
C SER A 53 9.02 0.88 12.73
N GLU A 54 8.92 -0.06 11.80
CA GLU A 54 10.03 -0.70 11.10
C GLU A 54 9.69 -0.83 9.62
N LYS A 55 10.69 -1.14 8.78
CA LYS A 55 10.45 -1.45 7.37
C LYS A 55 9.51 -2.65 7.23
N LEU A 56 8.53 -2.54 6.34
CA LEU A 56 7.81 -3.69 5.82
C LEU A 56 8.77 -4.57 5.00
N SER A 57 8.37 -5.81 4.76
CA SER A 57 9.14 -6.67 3.85
C SER A 57 9.22 -6.08 2.46
N ILE A 58 10.33 -6.31 1.76
CA ILE A 58 10.41 -6.07 0.32
C ILE A 58 9.55 -7.12 -0.36
N GLN A 59 8.57 -6.65 -1.13
CA GLN A 59 7.49 -7.48 -1.64
C GLN A 59 7.08 -7.06 -3.05
N VAL A 60 6.27 -7.90 -3.67
CA VAL A 60 5.69 -7.68 -4.99
C VAL A 60 4.33 -8.35 -5.09
N HIS A 61 3.46 -7.78 -5.93
CA HIS A 61 2.11 -8.25 -6.16
C HIS A 61 1.92 -8.68 -7.62
N PRO A 62 1.17 -9.75 -7.91
CA PRO A 62 0.82 -10.13 -9.28
C PRO A 62 -0.26 -9.23 -9.86
N ASP A 63 -0.27 -9.06 -11.19
CA ASP A 63 -1.40 -8.48 -11.91
C ASP A 63 -2.59 -9.46 -11.97
N ASN A 64 -3.75 -9.01 -12.47
CA ASN A 64 -4.94 -9.87 -12.57
C ASN A 64 -4.71 -11.13 -13.40
N ARG A 65 -3.98 -11.03 -14.52
CA ARG A 65 -3.73 -12.17 -15.41
C ARG A 65 -2.86 -13.21 -14.70
N GLN A 66 -1.77 -12.78 -14.09
CA GLN A 66 -0.84 -13.61 -13.34
C GLN A 66 -1.53 -14.26 -12.13
N ALA A 67 -2.33 -13.50 -11.40
CA ALA A 67 -3.07 -14.00 -10.24
C ALA A 67 -4.11 -15.07 -10.62
N GLN A 68 -4.84 -14.85 -11.72
CA GLN A 68 -5.83 -15.82 -12.23
C GLN A 68 -5.21 -17.13 -12.70
N GLN A 69 -4.01 -17.07 -13.29
CA GLN A 69 -3.24 -18.28 -13.65
C GLN A 69 -2.88 -19.13 -12.42
N LEU A 70 -2.85 -18.53 -11.24
CA LEU A 70 -2.57 -19.18 -9.96
C LEU A 70 -3.86 -19.47 -9.15
N GLY A 71 -5.03 -19.26 -9.74
CA GLY A 71 -6.33 -19.55 -9.13
C GLY A 71 -6.88 -18.45 -8.20
N HIS A 72 -6.30 -17.25 -8.23
CA HIS A 72 -6.82 -16.10 -7.47
C HIS A 72 -7.84 -15.29 -8.28
N ALA A 73 -8.81 -14.68 -7.59
CA ALA A 73 -9.87 -13.91 -8.22
C ALA A 73 -9.37 -12.62 -8.89
N SER A 74 -8.33 -12.00 -8.31
CA SER A 74 -7.73 -10.77 -8.82
C SER A 74 -6.25 -10.67 -8.41
N GLY A 75 -5.51 -9.79 -9.08
CA GLY A 75 -4.20 -9.33 -8.67
C GLY A 75 -4.31 -8.20 -7.65
N LYS A 76 -3.21 -7.47 -7.44
CA LYS A 76 -3.17 -6.41 -6.43
C LYS A 76 -2.37 -5.21 -6.89
N ASP A 77 -3.07 -4.29 -7.57
CA ASP A 77 -2.68 -2.88 -7.58
C ASP A 77 -3.02 -2.23 -6.23
N GLU A 78 -2.19 -1.28 -5.82
CA GLU A 78 -2.42 -0.48 -4.63
C GLU A 78 -1.97 0.97 -4.82
N MET A 79 -2.47 1.86 -3.98
CA MET A 79 -2.09 3.27 -3.91
C MET A 79 -1.90 3.63 -2.45
N TRP A 80 -0.79 4.32 -2.15
CA TRP A 80 -0.50 4.84 -0.82
C TRP A 80 -0.63 6.35 -0.79
N ILE A 81 -1.27 6.84 0.28
CA ILE A 81 -1.30 8.25 0.63
C ILE A 81 -0.56 8.40 1.96
N VAL A 82 0.52 9.18 1.97
CA VAL A 82 1.32 9.44 3.17
C VAL A 82 0.58 10.43 4.05
N LEU A 83 0.04 9.95 5.17
CA LEU A 83 -0.67 10.78 6.14
C LEU A 83 0.28 11.39 7.17
N ASP A 84 1.31 10.65 7.56
CA ASP A 84 2.37 11.15 8.43
C ASP A 84 3.70 10.49 8.08
N ALA A 85 4.78 11.22 8.31
CA ALA A 85 6.14 10.81 8.00
C ALA A 85 7.14 11.43 8.98
N GLU A 86 7.83 10.58 9.74
CA GLU A 86 8.94 10.99 10.59
C GLU A 86 10.14 11.49 9.77
N PRO A 87 11.03 12.33 10.32
CA PRO A 87 12.24 12.76 9.63
C PRO A 87 13.07 11.58 9.12
N GLY A 88 13.31 11.55 7.81
CA GLY A 88 14.06 10.47 7.16
C GLY A 88 13.23 9.24 6.80
N ALA A 89 11.90 9.27 6.95
CA ALA A 89 11.03 8.22 6.47
C ALA A 89 11.11 8.09 4.94
N THR A 90 11.05 6.84 4.46
CA THR A 90 11.25 6.51 3.04
C THR A 90 10.27 5.45 2.58
N ILE A 91 9.98 5.43 1.28
CA ILE A 91 9.32 4.31 0.62
C ILE A 91 10.26 3.75 -0.46
N GLY A 92 10.40 2.43 -0.52
CA GLY A 92 11.09 1.72 -1.59
C GLY A 92 10.15 1.47 -2.75
N LEU A 93 10.49 1.95 -3.95
CA LEU A 93 9.66 1.83 -5.16
C LEU A 93 10.48 1.47 -6.39
N GLY A 94 10.27 0.25 -6.91
CA GLY A 94 11.06 -0.29 -7.99
C GLY A 94 12.55 -0.37 -7.62
N LEU A 95 13.39 -0.42 -8.65
CA LEU A 95 14.84 -0.54 -8.49
C LEU A 95 15.58 0.74 -8.91
N LYS A 96 16.75 0.99 -8.35
CA LYS A 96 17.63 2.12 -8.73
C LYS A 96 18.07 2.05 -10.20
N ARG A 97 18.11 0.84 -10.76
CA ARG A 97 18.42 0.56 -12.16
C ARG A 97 17.74 -0.73 -12.59
N GLU A 98 17.70 -0.96 -13.89
CA GLU A 98 17.23 -2.23 -14.42
C GLU A 98 18.12 -3.40 -13.93
N ALA A 99 17.47 -4.48 -13.51
CA ALA A 99 18.09 -5.73 -13.07
C ALA A 99 17.31 -6.91 -13.67
N GLY A 100 18.03 -7.81 -14.33
CA GLY A 100 17.44 -9.02 -14.90
C GLY A 100 17.15 -10.10 -13.85
N THR A 101 16.37 -11.12 -14.23
CA THR A 101 15.96 -12.22 -13.35
C THR A 101 17.11 -12.89 -12.60
N GLN A 102 18.27 -13.10 -13.24
CA GLN A 102 19.43 -13.73 -12.59
C GLN A 102 20.06 -12.87 -11.50
N GLU A 103 20.05 -11.55 -11.65
CA GLU A 103 20.53 -10.63 -10.64
C GLU A 103 19.54 -10.57 -9.47
N LEU A 104 18.25 -10.40 -9.77
CA LEU A 104 17.19 -10.42 -8.77
C LEU A 104 17.18 -11.72 -7.97
N SER A 105 17.33 -12.87 -8.63
CA SER A 105 17.35 -14.18 -7.96
C SER A 105 18.48 -14.29 -6.94
N ARG A 106 19.67 -13.77 -7.27
CA ARG A 106 20.80 -13.73 -6.32
C ARG A 106 20.50 -12.76 -5.18
N ALA A 107 20.02 -11.57 -5.52
CA ALA A 107 19.78 -10.49 -4.57
C ALA A 107 18.70 -10.81 -3.52
N VAL A 108 17.66 -11.56 -3.88
CA VAL A 108 16.63 -11.99 -2.92
C VAL A 108 17.11 -13.12 -2.01
N LEU A 109 18.08 -13.94 -2.45
CA LEU A 109 18.64 -15.03 -1.67
C LEU A 109 19.67 -14.54 -0.65
N ASP A 110 20.53 -13.59 -1.02
CA ASP A 110 21.56 -13.03 -0.15
C ASP A 110 21.14 -11.75 0.59
N GLY A 111 19.94 -11.24 0.30
CA GLY A 111 19.38 -10.03 0.92
C GLY A 111 19.86 -8.71 0.32
N SER A 112 20.78 -8.73 -0.67
CA SER A 112 21.26 -7.51 -1.33
C SER A 112 20.19 -6.80 -2.16
N ILE A 113 19.00 -7.39 -2.34
CA ILE A 113 17.83 -6.73 -2.95
C ILE A 113 17.49 -5.41 -2.27
N GLU A 114 17.73 -5.27 -0.96
CA GLU A 114 17.53 -4.01 -0.24
C GLU A 114 18.36 -2.86 -0.81
N GLN A 115 19.56 -3.15 -1.31
CA GLN A 115 20.45 -2.16 -1.91
C GLN A 115 20.04 -1.79 -3.34
N LEU A 116 19.34 -2.71 -4.04
CA LEU A 116 18.83 -2.50 -5.39
C LEU A 116 17.54 -1.67 -5.40
N VAL A 117 16.69 -1.80 -4.37
CA VAL A 117 15.46 -1.02 -4.22
C VAL A 117 15.77 0.48 -4.18
N ASP A 118 14.99 1.26 -4.91
CA ASP A 118 15.06 2.71 -4.90
C ASP A 118 14.28 3.28 -3.71
N TRP A 119 14.99 3.52 -2.60
CA TRP A 119 14.43 4.13 -1.38
C TRP A 119 14.36 5.64 -1.53
N ARG A 120 13.14 6.17 -1.62
CA ARG A 120 12.84 7.59 -1.82
C ARG A 120 12.36 8.22 -0.52
N PRO A 121 12.84 9.43 -0.15
CA PRO A 121 12.25 10.17 0.96
C PRO A 121 10.81 10.53 0.61
N VAL A 122 9.94 10.53 1.61
CA VAL A 122 8.53 10.90 1.46
C VAL A 122 8.13 11.87 2.55
N GLN A 123 7.06 12.62 2.29
CA GLN A 123 6.47 13.58 3.20
C GLN A 123 4.95 13.47 3.18
N ARG A 124 4.31 14.10 4.17
CA ARG A 124 2.85 14.16 4.24
C ARG A 124 2.23 14.68 2.94
N GLY A 125 1.17 14.02 2.52
CA GLY A 125 0.42 14.33 1.31
C GLY A 125 1.00 13.68 0.05
N ASP A 126 2.15 13.02 0.09
CA ASP A 126 2.63 12.26 -1.06
C ASP A 126 1.65 11.13 -1.38
N VAL A 127 1.33 10.99 -2.66
CA VAL A 127 0.47 9.95 -3.23
C VAL A 127 1.32 9.15 -4.19
N ILE A 128 1.33 7.84 -3.99
CA ILE A 128 2.16 6.89 -4.73
C ILE A 128 1.25 5.79 -5.25
N TYR A 129 1.29 5.54 -6.56
CA TYR A 129 0.57 4.43 -7.17
C TYR A 129 1.51 3.25 -7.42
N ASN A 130 1.26 2.12 -6.74
CA ASN A 130 2.01 0.88 -6.89
C ASN A 130 1.25 -0.05 -7.84
N SER A 131 1.59 0.02 -9.12
CA SER A 131 1.10 -0.95 -10.10
C SER A 131 1.66 -2.35 -9.80
N ALA A 132 0.87 -3.40 -10.03
CA ALA A 132 1.31 -4.78 -9.84
C ALA A 132 2.63 -5.08 -10.60
N GLY A 133 3.44 -5.94 -10.01
CA GLY A 133 4.80 -6.26 -10.44
C GLY A 133 5.88 -5.30 -9.92
N THR A 134 5.51 -4.14 -9.39
CA THR A 134 6.48 -3.22 -8.76
C THR A 134 7.06 -3.85 -7.49
N ILE A 135 8.38 -3.95 -7.40
CA ILE A 135 9.06 -4.31 -6.15
C ILE A 135 8.99 -3.11 -5.21
N HIS A 136 8.41 -3.25 -4.02
CA HIS A 136 8.20 -2.13 -3.11
C HIS A 136 8.29 -2.52 -1.64
N ALA A 137 8.44 -1.51 -0.78
CA ALA A 137 8.34 -1.62 0.68
C ALA A 137 8.08 -0.25 1.31
N ALA A 138 7.19 -0.19 2.31
CA ALA A 138 7.10 0.98 3.18
C ALA A 138 8.22 0.94 4.23
N GLY A 139 8.92 2.06 4.42
CA GLY A 139 9.91 2.22 5.47
C GLY A 139 9.29 2.40 6.87
N ALA A 140 10.13 2.66 7.85
CA ALA A 140 9.71 3.00 9.21
C ALA A 140 9.23 4.45 9.32
N GLY A 141 8.46 4.75 10.36
CA GLY A 141 8.05 6.11 10.70
C GLY A 141 6.95 6.67 9.79
N LEU A 142 6.11 5.81 9.21
CA LEU A 142 5.04 6.21 8.30
C LEU A 142 3.66 5.88 8.88
N VAL A 143 2.70 6.77 8.62
CA VAL A 143 1.27 6.46 8.64
C VAL A 143 0.77 6.59 7.20
N LEU A 144 0.31 5.48 6.62
CA LEU A 144 -0.18 5.44 5.25
C LEU A 144 -1.67 5.12 5.22
N LEU A 145 -2.40 5.71 4.28
CA LEU A 145 -3.67 5.17 3.81
C LEU A 145 -3.41 4.36 2.54
N GLU A 146 -3.67 3.07 2.59
CA GLU A 146 -3.58 2.14 1.46
C GLU A 146 -4.96 1.91 0.86
N VAL A 147 -5.08 2.12 -0.45
CA VAL A 147 -6.24 1.74 -1.26
C VAL A 147 -5.78 0.66 -2.22
N GLN A 148 -6.37 -0.53 -2.17
CA GLN A 148 -5.96 -1.67 -2.99
C GLN A 148 -7.16 -2.42 -3.55
N GLN A 149 -6.93 -3.22 -4.60
CA GLN A 149 -7.85 -4.30 -4.95
C GLN A 149 -8.11 -5.19 -3.72
N ALA A 150 -9.33 -5.66 -3.54
CA ALA A 150 -9.73 -6.41 -2.34
C ALA A 150 -9.22 -7.87 -2.34
N ILE A 151 -7.90 -8.04 -2.27
CA ILE A 151 -7.25 -9.35 -2.10
C ILE A 151 -6.04 -9.23 -1.18
N ASP A 152 -5.82 -10.26 -0.37
CA ASP A 152 -4.60 -10.42 0.43
C ASP A 152 -3.59 -11.33 -0.29
N LEU A 153 -2.94 -10.79 -1.33
CA LEU A 153 -1.98 -11.53 -2.15
C LEU A 153 -0.63 -10.81 -2.22
N THR A 154 0.33 -11.31 -1.44
CA THR A 154 1.66 -10.69 -1.28
C THR A 154 2.75 -11.71 -1.46
N TYR A 155 3.66 -11.49 -2.44
CA TYR A 155 4.88 -12.28 -2.55
C TYR A 155 6.04 -11.54 -1.90
N ARG A 156 6.46 -12.08 -0.76
CA ARG A 156 7.56 -11.55 0.03
C ARG A 156 8.91 -11.99 -0.55
N LEU A 157 9.75 -11.04 -0.91
CA LEU A 157 11.09 -11.29 -1.46
C LEU A 157 12.18 -11.24 -0.39
N TYR A 158 12.06 -10.34 0.58
CA TYR A 158 13.04 -10.20 1.66
C TYR A 158 12.40 -9.60 2.91
N ASP A 159 12.83 -10.05 4.09
CA ASP A 159 12.20 -9.67 5.37
C ASP A 159 13.16 -9.52 6.54
N TYR A 160 14.42 -9.15 6.26
CA TYR A 160 15.39 -8.80 7.30
C TYR A 160 15.61 -9.90 8.35
N GLY A 161 15.48 -11.17 7.95
CA GLY A 161 15.63 -12.33 8.84
C GLY A 161 14.45 -12.62 9.76
N ARG A 162 13.33 -11.89 9.65
CA ARG A 162 12.10 -12.20 10.41
C ARG A 162 11.52 -13.56 9.98
N PRO A 163 10.96 -14.38 10.89
CA PRO A 163 10.50 -15.74 10.61
C PRO A 163 9.13 -15.76 9.92
N ARG A 164 9.00 -15.03 8.80
CA ARG A 164 7.81 -15.01 7.95
C ARG A 164 8.14 -15.66 6.60
N GLU A 165 7.14 -16.29 6.01
CA GLU A 165 7.30 -16.96 4.73
C GLU A 165 7.75 -16.00 3.63
N LEU A 166 8.75 -16.45 2.86
CA LEU A 166 9.22 -15.83 1.64
C LEU A 166 8.65 -16.61 0.45
N HIS A 167 8.32 -15.89 -0.63
CA HIS A 167 7.65 -16.44 -1.81
C HIS A 167 8.53 -16.19 -3.04
N LEU A 168 9.78 -16.64 -2.99
CA LEU A 168 10.81 -16.22 -3.94
C LEU A 168 10.47 -16.61 -5.38
N THR A 169 10.02 -17.84 -5.61
CA THR A 169 9.66 -18.33 -6.95
C THR A 169 8.50 -17.53 -7.54
N GLN A 170 7.42 -17.35 -6.79
CA GLN A 170 6.23 -16.61 -7.23
C GLN A 170 6.53 -15.12 -7.40
N GLY A 171 7.26 -14.53 -6.44
CA GLY A 171 7.62 -13.13 -6.47
C GLY A 171 8.53 -12.79 -7.65
N LEU A 172 9.57 -13.60 -7.91
CA LEU A 172 10.45 -13.40 -9.07
C LEU A 172 9.72 -13.58 -10.41
N ALA A 173 8.68 -14.43 -10.45
CA ALA A 173 7.89 -14.65 -11.67
C ALA A 173 7.03 -13.43 -12.06
N VAL A 174 6.72 -12.55 -11.10
CA VAL A 174 5.85 -11.38 -11.33
C VAL A 174 6.58 -10.04 -11.17
N ALA A 175 7.81 -10.06 -10.67
CA ALA A 175 8.62 -8.87 -10.44
C ALA A 175 9.03 -8.17 -11.73
N ASN A 176 8.77 -6.86 -11.77
CA ASN A 176 9.33 -5.95 -12.75
C ASN A 176 10.66 -5.40 -12.22
N GLY A 177 11.76 -5.85 -12.81
CA GLY A 177 13.12 -5.47 -12.43
C GLY A 177 13.55 -4.07 -12.90
N LYS A 178 12.65 -3.10 -12.99
CA LYS A 178 12.90 -1.76 -13.54
C LYS A 178 12.72 -0.66 -12.50
N PRO A 179 13.26 0.55 -12.75
CA PRO A 179 12.90 1.74 -11.99
C PRO A 179 11.40 2.03 -12.03
N HIS A 180 10.87 2.56 -10.93
CA HIS A 180 9.48 2.97 -10.82
C HIS A 180 9.25 4.38 -11.37
N PHE A 181 8.23 4.52 -12.20
CA PHE A 181 7.65 5.79 -12.62
C PHE A 181 6.16 5.57 -12.87
N ASP A 182 5.31 6.33 -12.19
CA ASP A 182 3.88 6.37 -12.46
C ASP A 182 3.40 7.83 -12.56
N PRO A 183 2.70 8.22 -13.64
CA PRO A 183 2.22 9.60 -13.81
C PRO A 183 1.16 10.02 -12.79
N ARG A 184 0.60 9.09 -12.01
CA ARG A 184 -0.35 9.38 -10.92
C ARG A 184 0.34 9.78 -9.62
N ASP A 185 1.65 9.53 -9.50
CA ASP A 185 2.42 9.96 -8.33
C ASP A 185 2.35 11.50 -8.22
N CYS A 186 1.89 12.01 -7.07
CA CYS A 186 1.70 13.44 -6.86
C CYS A 186 1.72 13.79 -5.36
N ASN A 187 1.43 15.06 -5.00
CA ASN A 187 1.27 15.48 -3.62
C ASN A 187 -0.04 16.28 -3.43
N VAL A 188 -0.81 15.96 -2.39
CA VAL A 188 -2.15 16.51 -2.09
C VAL A 188 -2.18 17.45 -0.88
N ALA A 189 -1.03 17.90 -0.39
CA ALA A 189 -0.93 18.82 0.74
C ALA A 189 -1.31 20.28 0.41
N ASP A 190 -1.67 20.58 -0.84
CA ASP A 190 -2.04 21.91 -1.33
C ASP A 190 -3.47 22.36 -0.94
N GLY A 191 -4.21 21.50 -0.23
CA GLY A 191 -5.57 21.79 0.23
C GLY A 191 -6.61 21.77 -0.89
N ARG A 192 -6.34 21.08 -2.01
CA ARG A 192 -7.27 21.01 -3.16
C ARG A 192 -7.76 19.60 -3.40
N SER A 193 -9.03 19.48 -3.80
CA SER A 193 -9.57 18.21 -4.28
C SER A 193 -8.91 17.79 -5.59
N ARG A 194 -8.61 16.50 -5.75
CA ARG A 194 -7.98 15.94 -6.96
C ARG A 194 -8.43 14.50 -7.21
N VAL A 195 -8.64 14.13 -8.48
CA VAL A 195 -8.71 12.72 -8.88
C VAL A 195 -7.31 12.13 -8.86
N LEU A 196 -7.10 11.10 -8.05
CA LEU A 196 -5.80 10.45 -7.86
C LEU A 196 -5.61 9.25 -8.80
N ALA A 197 -6.70 8.51 -9.03
CA ALA A 197 -6.71 7.40 -9.96
C ALA A 197 -8.07 7.31 -10.66
N ASP A 198 -8.01 7.05 -11.96
CA ASP A 198 -9.14 6.63 -12.79
C ASP A 198 -8.67 5.40 -13.59
N GLY A 199 -8.53 4.29 -12.86
CA GLY A 199 -7.90 3.07 -13.33
C GLY A 199 -8.91 1.92 -13.47
N PRO A 200 -8.52 0.82 -14.16
CA PRO A 200 -9.46 -0.25 -14.47
C PRO A 200 -9.97 -1.02 -13.25
N TYR A 201 -9.26 -0.93 -12.11
CA TYR A 201 -9.55 -1.72 -10.92
C TYR A 201 -10.22 -0.90 -9.81
N PHE A 202 -9.82 0.36 -9.65
CA PHE A 202 -10.46 1.30 -8.74
C PHE A 202 -10.26 2.75 -9.20
N GLY A 203 -11.22 3.59 -8.85
CA GLY A 203 -11.07 5.04 -8.86
C GLY A 203 -10.74 5.55 -7.46
N ALA A 204 -9.97 6.63 -7.37
CA ALA A 204 -9.66 7.28 -6.11
C ALA A 204 -9.59 8.80 -6.26
N ALA A 205 -10.04 9.52 -5.23
CA ALA A 205 -10.03 10.97 -5.18
C ALA A 205 -9.68 11.48 -3.78
N TRP A 206 -8.85 12.51 -3.73
CA TRP A 206 -8.64 13.33 -2.56
C TRP A 206 -9.66 14.47 -2.55
N CYS A 207 -10.36 14.68 -1.44
CA CYS A 207 -11.45 15.65 -1.35
C CYS A 207 -11.19 16.62 -0.20
N VAL A 208 -11.18 17.92 -0.48
CA VAL A 208 -11.10 19.00 0.50
C VAL A 208 -12.36 19.85 0.37
N GLY A 209 -13.26 19.76 1.34
CA GLY A 209 -14.56 20.48 1.34
C GLY A 209 -15.59 19.98 0.31
N GLY A 210 -15.18 19.22 -0.71
CA GLY A 210 -16.07 18.66 -1.72
C GLY A 210 -15.34 17.77 -2.72
N LEU A 211 -16.11 17.10 -3.59
CA LEU A 211 -15.57 16.23 -4.63
C LEU A 211 -14.78 17.03 -5.68
N PRO A 212 -13.68 16.49 -6.24
CA PRO A 212 -13.00 17.12 -7.36
C PRO A 212 -13.85 17.10 -8.63
N ALA A 213 -13.64 18.10 -9.49
CA ALA A 213 -14.16 18.06 -10.85
C ALA A 213 -13.58 16.86 -11.61
N GLY A 214 -14.40 16.22 -12.46
CA GLY A 214 -13.97 15.10 -13.30
C GLY A 214 -13.93 13.75 -12.60
N ILE A 215 -14.37 13.65 -11.33
CA ILE A 215 -14.51 12.34 -10.70
C ILE A 215 -15.58 11.50 -11.44
N PRO A 216 -15.30 10.24 -11.81
CA PRO A 216 -16.28 9.40 -12.48
C PRO A 216 -17.47 9.13 -11.56
N LEU A 217 -18.65 9.68 -11.89
CA LEU A 217 -19.89 9.44 -11.14
C LEU A 217 -20.57 8.11 -11.49
N THR A 218 -19.94 7.29 -12.34
CA THR A 218 -20.45 5.99 -12.79
C THR A 218 -20.18 4.86 -11.79
N ALA A 219 -19.46 5.14 -10.70
CA ALA A 219 -19.16 4.14 -9.68
C ALA A 219 -20.43 3.68 -8.95
N HIS A 220 -20.65 2.36 -8.90
CA HIS A 220 -21.77 1.74 -8.18
C HIS A 220 -21.57 1.70 -6.66
N HIS A 221 -20.32 1.80 -6.20
CA HIS A 221 -19.95 1.75 -4.78
C HIS A 221 -18.95 2.84 -4.46
N TRP A 222 -19.15 3.51 -3.33
CA TRP A 222 -18.27 4.55 -2.80
C TRP A 222 -17.82 4.16 -1.40
N GLN A 223 -16.52 4.23 -1.15
CA GLN A 223 -15.94 4.15 0.18
C GLN A 223 -15.29 5.50 0.47
N VAL A 224 -15.69 6.13 1.58
CA VAL A 224 -15.19 7.44 2.00
C VAL A 224 -14.45 7.26 3.32
N VAL A 225 -13.19 7.66 3.34
CA VAL A 225 -12.38 7.72 4.55
C VAL A 225 -12.16 9.18 4.91
N ILE A 226 -12.64 9.57 6.09
CA ILE A 226 -12.39 10.90 6.63
C ILE A 226 -10.98 10.88 7.22
N VAL A 227 -10.05 11.54 6.54
CA VAL A 227 -8.66 11.65 7.00
C VAL A 227 -8.52 12.74 8.06
N GLU A 228 -9.16 13.89 7.84
CA GLU A 228 -9.18 15.03 8.77
C GLU A 228 -10.58 15.65 8.84
N GLY A 229 -10.91 16.25 9.98
CA GLY A 229 -12.21 16.88 10.19
C GLY A 229 -13.37 15.89 10.30
N GLU A 230 -14.57 16.35 9.95
CA GLU A 230 -15.82 15.59 10.00
C GLU A 230 -16.55 15.74 8.67
N ALA A 231 -17.34 14.72 8.30
CA ALA A 231 -18.20 14.74 7.13
C ALA A 231 -19.59 14.23 7.55
N GLU A 232 -20.63 14.93 7.12
CA GLU A 232 -22.04 14.56 7.32
C GLU A 232 -22.53 13.62 6.21
#